data_AF-A0AAN5LAU5-F1
#
_entry.id   AF-A0AAN5LAU5-F1
#
_cell.length_a   1.000
_cell.length_b   1.000
_cell.length_c   1.000
_cell.angle_alpha   90.00
_cell.angle_beta   90.00
_cell.angle_gamma   90.00
#
_symmetry.space_group_name_H-M   'P 1'
#
loop_
_entity.id
_entity.type
_entity.pdbx_description
1 polymer ?
#
loop_
_entity_poly.entity_id
_entity_poly.type
_entity_poly.pdbx_seq_one_letter_code
_entity_poly.pdbx_strand_id
1 'polypeptide(L)'
;YEHSDSKDELERALETISLGCNYIDSPDYFYAFDTKVRILLKLGRKEDAFKIVFTCLQQLPDFSDFSDIKKQKEYQDWKNNFDTGTIEYSEQEMAFLQKAARITTHFKSLTSKEPLKSPLKEESIPDKQIVLIKEARGKYAFTENFYNDDDCFLLYKGNLHIKQNLDEEWYEKQLEDITWQNDLFGILIDGNLTVEGDIALDRCILSVVNDVTCDCLYSGDGHTLIQGDAYIKYGIYGAYNDGSLEVKGILTTPYLLAYDHCMPRKSDVGESIYIEVGDLSETKNIRIGESYGSGWGWNWNYFDDAARLLTNAVFIENDGDTVFSVGKFFDIVKRGENPFRQIKIA
;
A
#
# COMPACT_ATOMS: atom_id res chain seq x y z
N TYR A 1 23.43 28.10 23.27
CA TYR A 1 23.03 27.03 24.21
C TYR A 1 24.23 26.24 24.74
N GLU A 2 25.33 26.16 23.98
CA GLU A 2 26.54 25.41 24.38
C GLU A 2 27.29 25.98 25.59
N HIS A 3 27.15 27.28 25.88
CA HIS A 3 27.91 27.98 26.92
C HIS A 3 27.07 28.48 28.10
N SER A 4 25.79 28.12 28.15
CA SER A 4 24.91 28.56 29.24
C SER A 4 23.91 27.47 29.61
N ASP A 5 23.72 27.32 30.92
CA ASP A 5 22.67 26.53 31.56
C ASP A 5 21.65 27.44 32.27
N SER A 6 21.75 28.76 32.07
CA SER A 6 20.77 29.71 32.61
C SER A 6 19.44 29.54 31.91
N LYS A 7 18.40 29.18 32.68
CA LYS A 7 17.04 29.00 32.16
C LYS A 7 16.57 30.23 31.40
N ASP A 8 16.72 31.43 31.96
CA ASP A 8 16.27 32.68 31.33
C ASP A 8 17.01 32.99 30.01
N GLU A 9 18.27 32.59 29.90
CA GLU A 9 19.01 32.73 28.64
C GLU A 9 18.57 31.71 27.60
N LEU A 10 18.30 30.48 28.02
CA LEU A 10 17.78 29.43 27.16
C LEU A 10 16.36 29.75 26.66
N GLU A 11 15.49 30.33 27.48
CA GLU A 11 14.15 30.76 27.07
C GLU A 11 14.21 31.89 26.04
N ARG A 12 15.07 32.90 26.23
CA ARG A 12 15.27 33.98 25.24
C ARG A 12 15.86 33.46 23.93
N ALA A 13 16.81 32.52 24.02
CA ALA A 13 17.37 31.86 22.85
C ALA A 13 16.29 31.04 22.11
N LEU A 14 15.43 30.34 22.86
CA LEU A 14 14.32 29.57 22.31
C LEU A 14 13.32 30.46 21.56
N GLU A 15 12.98 31.63 22.13
CA GLU A 15 12.10 32.61 21.47
C GLU A 15 12.71 33.10 20.16
N THR A 16 14.00 33.46 20.18
CA THR A 16 14.73 33.96 19.02
C THR A 16 14.81 32.92 17.89
N ILE A 17 15.22 31.69 18.21
CA ILE A 17 15.33 30.63 17.20
C ILE A 17 13.96 30.21 16.66
N SER A 18 12.92 30.25 17.51
CA SER A 18 11.55 29.91 17.09
C SER A 18 11.02 30.88 16.04
N LEU A 19 11.33 32.18 16.16
CA LEU A 19 11.00 33.16 15.12
C LEU A 19 11.68 32.84 13.79
N GLY A 20 12.97 32.45 13.82
CA GLY A 20 13.70 32.05 12.61
C GLY A 20 13.12 30.80 11.95
N CYS A 21 12.78 29.79 12.75
CA CYS A 21 12.19 28.54 12.27
C CYS A 21 10.84 28.73 11.55
N ASN A 22 10.09 29.81 11.83
CA ASN A 22 8.81 30.07 11.16
C ASN A 22 8.95 30.43 9.67
N TYR A 23 10.16 30.75 9.21
CA TYR A 23 10.43 31.13 7.83
C TYR A 23 11.24 30.08 7.07
N ILE A 24 11.40 28.88 7.62
CA ILE A 24 12.13 27.78 6.98
C ILE A 24 11.14 26.91 6.23
N ASP A 25 11.33 26.82 4.91
CA ASP A 25 10.57 26.00 3.97
C ASP A 25 11.44 24.99 3.21
N SER A 26 12.75 24.94 3.51
CA SER A 26 13.72 24.04 2.87
C SER A 26 14.52 23.21 3.90
N PRO A 27 14.77 21.90 3.62
CA PRO A 27 15.66 21.04 4.40
C PRO A 27 17.08 21.59 4.59
N ASP A 28 17.57 22.43 3.67
CA ASP A 28 18.91 23.03 3.76
C ASP A 28 19.13 23.84 5.03
N TYR A 29 18.05 24.30 5.66
CA TYR A 29 18.09 25.12 6.88
C TYR A 29 17.73 24.34 8.15
N PHE A 30 17.65 23.01 8.09
CA PHE A 30 17.26 22.20 9.25
C PHE A 30 18.22 22.27 10.45
N TYR A 31 19.45 22.74 10.25
CA TYR A 31 20.39 23.05 11.34
C TYR A 31 19.80 24.04 12.37
N ALA A 32 18.88 24.93 11.96
CA ALA A 32 18.18 25.82 12.88
C ALA A 32 17.20 25.06 13.78
N PHE A 33 16.55 24.02 13.24
CA PHE A 33 15.72 23.11 14.02
C PHE A 33 16.57 22.28 14.99
N ASP A 34 17.79 21.85 14.62
CA ASP A 34 18.70 21.21 15.58
C ASP A 34 18.99 22.14 16.77
N THR A 35 19.36 23.39 16.50
CA THR A 35 19.60 24.37 17.56
C THR A 35 18.39 24.53 18.49
N LYS A 36 17.17 24.61 17.93
CA LYS A 36 15.92 24.68 18.70
C LYS A 36 15.70 23.43 19.56
N VAL A 37 15.93 22.25 19.00
CA VAL A 37 15.82 20.96 19.69
C VAL A 37 16.80 20.90 20.86
N ARG A 38 18.07 21.27 20.68
CA ARG A 38 19.07 21.26 21.75
C ARG A 38 18.69 22.17 22.91
N ILE A 39 18.12 23.34 22.63
CA ILE A 39 17.62 24.27 23.66
C ILE A 39 16.44 23.66 24.42
N LEU A 40 15.45 23.08 23.71
CA LEU A 40 14.29 22.43 24.32
C LEU A 40 14.69 21.26 25.22
N LEU A 41 15.63 20.43 24.78
CA LEU A 41 16.17 19.32 25.58
C LEU A 41 16.84 19.83 26.85
N LYS A 42 17.65 20.91 26.78
CA LYS A 42 18.25 21.54 27.97
C LYS A 42 17.20 22.11 28.94
N LEU A 43 16.09 22.63 28.42
CA LEU A 43 14.97 23.13 29.23
C LEU A 43 14.07 22.00 29.78
N GLY A 44 14.37 20.73 29.48
CA GLY A 44 13.55 19.58 29.88
C GLY A 44 12.25 19.42 29.09
N ARG A 45 12.07 20.16 27.99
CA ARG A 45 10.88 20.13 27.13
C ARG A 45 11.01 19.06 26.04
N LYS A 46 11.12 17.80 26.46
CA LYS A 46 11.45 16.68 25.57
C LYS A 46 10.39 16.39 24.51
N GLU A 47 9.10 16.51 24.87
CA GLU A 47 7.98 16.32 23.95
C GLU A 47 8.11 17.23 22.72
N ASP A 48 8.30 18.53 22.95
CA ASP A 48 8.43 19.52 21.87
C ASP A 48 9.69 19.30 21.04
N ALA A 49 10.79 18.92 21.69
CA ALA A 49 12.04 18.59 21.02
C ALA A 49 11.88 17.38 20.09
N PHE A 50 11.30 16.29 20.59
CA PHE A 50 11.14 15.06 19.83
C PHE A 50 10.16 15.18 18.67
N LYS A 51 9.11 16.01 18.80
CA LYS A 51 8.24 16.37 17.65
C LYS A 51 9.02 17.00 16.51
N ILE A 52 9.88 17.97 16.81
CA ILE A 52 10.70 18.63 15.78
C ILE A 52 11.67 17.64 15.14
N VAL A 53 12.35 16.83 15.94
CA VAL A 53 13.25 15.77 15.43
C VAL A 53 12.49 14.82 14.50
N PHE A 54 11.32 14.36 14.93
CA PHE A 54 10.47 13.48 14.13
C PHE A 54 10.05 14.14 12.81
N THR A 55 9.51 15.36 12.84
CA THR A 55 9.11 16.09 11.63
C THR A 55 10.27 16.32 10.66
N CYS A 56 11.45 16.72 11.15
CA CYS A 56 12.62 16.91 10.30
C CYS A 56 13.09 15.59 9.67
N LEU A 57 13.13 14.50 10.45
CA LEU A 57 13.55 13.19 9.93
C LEU A 57 12.52 12.54 8.99
N GLN A 58 11.24 12.95 9.03
CA GLN A 58 10.28 12.54 8.00
C GLN A 58 10.60 13.17 6.63
N GLN A 59 11.12 14.39 6.61
CA GLN A 59 11.46 15.12 5.39
C GLN A 59 12.89 14.85 4.90
N LEU A 60 13.84 14.66 5.82
CA LEU A 60 15.24 14.34 5.53
C LEU A 60 15.73 13.24 6.50
N PRO A 61 15.51 11.94 6.18
CA PRO A 61 15.84 10.81 7.05
C PRO A 61 17.31 10.72 7.48
N ASP A 62 18.21 11.21 6.62
CA ASP A 62 19.66 11.21 6.77
C ASP A 62 20.22 12.49 7.39
N PHE A 63 19.37 13.34 7.97
CA PHE A 63 19.81 14.59 8.58
C PHE A 63 20.80 14.33 9.73
N SER A 64 22.09 14.59 9.46
CA SER A 64 23.21 14.15 10.29
C SER A 64 23.18 14.72 11.70
N ASP A 65 22.63 15.92 11.88
CA ASP A 65 22.65 16.64 13.15
C ASP A 65 21.73 16.00 14.20
N PHE A 66 20.80 15.13 13.78
CA PHE A 66 19.94 14.33 14.67
C PHE A 66 20.39 12.87 14.82
N SER A 67 21.55 12.50 14.27
CA SER A 67 22.05 11.11 14.31
C SER A 67 22.25 10.56 15.73
N ASP A 68 22.59 11.41 16.70
CA ASP A 68 22.70 11.05 18.11
C ASP A 68 21.32 10.89 18.77
N ILE A 69 20.38 11.81 18.51
CA ILE A 69 19.01 11.75 19.05
C ILE A 69 18.26 10.55 18.47
N LYS A 70 18.44 10.23 17.18
CA LYS A 70 17.87 9.04 16.52
C LYS A 70 18.27 7.75 17.25
N LYS A 71 19.43 7.71 17.93
CA LYS A 71 19.89 6.52 18.67
C LYS A 71 19.47 6.49 20.13
N GLN A 72 18.87 7.57 20.66
CA GLN A 72 18.46 7.62 22.07
C GLN A 72 17.24 6.73 22.31
N LYS A 73 17.35 5.83 23.30
CA LYS A 73 16.24 4.96 23.71
C LYS A 73 14.96 5.75 24.04
N GLU A 74 15.10 6.89 24.69
CA GLU A 74 13.96 7.73 25.07
C GLU A 74 13.24 8.31 23.84
N TYR A 75 13.98 8.76 22.82
CA TYR A 75 13.39 9.21 21.56
C TYR A 75 12.71 8.05 20.82
N GLN A 76 13.31 6.86 20.81
CA GLN A 76 12.73 5.67 20.18
C GLN A 76 11.44 5.23 20.89
N ASP A 77 11.46 5.17 22.23
CA ASP A 77 10.29 4.86 23.04
C ASP A 77 9.20 5.94 22.82
N TRP A 78 9.57 7.22 22.73
CA TRP A 78 8.64 8.30 22.39
C TRP A 78 8.08 8.16 20.97
N LYS A 79 8.92 7.95 19.96
CA LYS A 79 8.54 7.80 18.54
C LYS A 79 7.53 6.67 18.35
N ASN A 80 7.75 5.56 19.04
CA ASN A 80 6.84 4.41 19.02
C ASN A 80 5.48 4.71 19.68
N ASN A 81 5.46 5.59 20.70
CA ASN A 81 4.24 5.97 21.41
C ASN A 81 3.53 7.20 20.80
N PHE A 82 4.26 8.03 20.06
CA PHE A 82 3.77 9.24 19.37
C PHE A 82 2.72 8.91 18.29
N ASP A 83 2.62 7.65 17.88
CA ASP A 83 1.53 7.06 17.10
C ASP A 83 0.11 7.33 17.62
N THR A 84 -0.04 7.92 18.82
CA THR A 84 -1.34 7.96 19.51
C THR A 84 -1.80 9.32 20.06
N GLY A 85 -1.24 10.50 19.72
CA GLY A 85 -1.77 11.69 20.44
C GLY A 85 -1.51 13.15 20.09
N THR A 86 -0.67 13.57 19.14
CA THR A 86 -0.32 15.02 19.08
C THR A 86 0.05 15.55 17.70
N ILE A 87 -0.53 14.99 16.64
CA ILE A 87 -0.45 15.56 15.30
C ILE A 87 -1.74 16.35 15.07
N GLU A 88 -1.63 17.64 14.78
CA GLU A 88 -2.77 18.41 14.27
C GLU A 88 -3.02 18.00 12.83
N TYR A 89 -4.26 17.60 12.56
CA TYR A 89 -4.73 17.24 11.23
C TYR A 89 -5.72 18.30 10.77
N SER A 90 -5.65 18.67 9.50
CA SER A 90 -6.67 19.48 8.85
C SER A 90 -8.03 18.77 8.88
N GLU A 91 -9.12 19.49 8.65
CA GLU A 91 -10.46 18.89 8.58
C GLU A 91 -10.55 17.77 7.52
N GLN A 92 -9.87 17.94 6.39
CA GLN A 92 -9.85 16.95 5.30
C GLN A 92 -9.09 15.68 5.72
N GLU A 93 -7.97 15.83 6.41
CA GLU A 93 -7.20 14.68 6.92
C GLU A 93 -7.95 13.97 8.03
N MET A 94 -8.64 14.71 8.89
CA MET A 94 -9.50 14.14 9.91
C MET A 94 -10.64 13.32 9.29
N ALA A 95 -11.28 13.85 8.24
CA ALA A 95 -12.31 13.12 7.49
C ALA A 95 -11.75 11.85 6.82
N PHE A 96 -10.52 11.93 6.28
CA PHE A 96 -9.82 10.78 5.71
C PHE A 96 -9.51 9.71 6.76
N LEU A 97 -8.94 10.08 7.91
CA LEU A 97 -8.62 9.15 8.99
C LEU A 97 -9.89 8.51 9.59
N GLN A 98 -10.99 9.26 9.67
CA GLN A 98 -12.29 8.71 10.05
C GLN A 98 -12.82 7.71 9.01
N LYS A 99 -12.66 7.97 7.72
CA LYS A 99 -12.97 7.01 6.64
C LYS A 99 -12.14 5.73 6.78
N ALA A 100 -10.83 5.85 6.99
CA ALA A 100 -9.96 4.70 7.23
C ALA A 100 -10.42 3.85 8.45
N ALA A 101 -10.83 4.52 9.53
CA ALA A 101 -11.37 3.85 10.71
C ALA A 101 -12.70 3.13 10.44
N ARG A 102 -13.60 3.72 9.64
CA ARG A 102 -14.86 3.07 9.21
C ARG A 102 -14.62 1.84 8.36
N ILE A 103 -13.71 1.92 7.38
CA ILE A 103 -13.29 0.77 6.55
C ILE A 103 -12.79 -0.37 7.44
N THR A 104 -11.86 -0.07 8.36
CA THR A 104 -11.32 -1.05 9.31
C THR A 104 -12.43 -1.67 10.18
N THR A 105 -13.36 -0.84 10.68
CA THR A 105 -14.48 -1.30 11.53
C THR A 105 -15.44 -2.20 10.77
N HIS A 106 -15.78 -1.83 9.53
CA HIS A 106 -16.59 -2.64 8.64
C HIS A 106 -15.93 -4.01 8.41
N PHE A 107 -14.63 -4.02 8.12
CA PHE A 107 -13.85 -5.24 7.93
C PHE A 107 -13.83 -6.13 9.19
N LYS A 108 -13.56 -5.55 10.38
CA LYS A 108 -13.65 -6.26 11.66
C LYS A 108 -15.03 -6.86 11.89
N SER A 109 -16.10 -6.17 11.50
CA SER A 109 -17.46 -6.68 11.64
C SER A 109 -17.76 -7.87 10.73
N LEU A 110 -17.16 -7.91 9.54
CA LEU A 110 -17.29 -9.03 8.60
C LEU A 110 -16.52 -10.26 9.07
N THR A 111 -15.35 -10.06 9.69
CA THR A 111 -14.50 -11.14 10.20
C THR A 111 -14.88 -11.65 11.60
N SER A 112 -15.55 -10.82 12.42
CA SER A 112 -16.00 -11.17 13.78
C SER A 112 -17.38 -11.81 13.86
N LYS A 113 -18.24 -11.60 12.84
CA LYS A 113 -19.35 -12.53 12.61
C LYS A 113 -18.69 -13.88 12.35
N GLU A 114 -18.95 -14.86 13.24
CA GLU A 114 -18.40 -16.22 13.15
C GLU A 114 -18.26 -16.61 11.69
N PRO A 115 -17.12 -17.18 11.23
CA PRO A 115 -17.03 -17.64 9.87
C PRO A 115 -18.26 -18.52 9.69
N LEU A 116 -19.20 -18.09 8.84
CA LEU A 116 -20.18 -18.99 8.31
C LEU A 116 -19.31 -20.15 7.87
N LYS A 117 -19.46 -21.29 8.56
CA LYS A 117 -18.93 -22.58 8.12
C LYS A 117 -19.67 -22.90 6.84
N SER A 118 -19.47 -22.07 5.81
CA SER A 118 -19.40 -22.47 4.44
C SER A 118 -18.58 -23.75 4.52
N PRO A 119 -19.13 -24.91 4.14
CA PRO A 119 -18.31 -26.10 4.03
C PRO A 119 -17.08 -25.66 3.23
N LEU A 120 -15.88 -25.84 3.79
CA LEU A 120 -14.62 -25.60 3.10
C LEU A 120 -14.79 -26.24 1.72
N LYS A 121 -14.97 -25.45 0.67
CA LYS A 121 -15.13 -26.03 -0.66
C LYS A 121 -13.84 -26.79 -0.90
N GLU A 122 -13.92 -28.04 -1.32
CA GLU A 122 -12.69 -28.77 -1.66
C GLU A 122 -11.93 -27.99 -2.73
N GLU A 123 -10.60 -28.11 -2.72
CA GLU A 123 -9.81 -27.58 -3.83
C GLU A 123 -10.33 -28.23 -5.11
N SER A 124 -10.56 -27.43 -6.14
CA SER A 124 -11.19 -27.90 -7.38
C SER A 124 -10.43 -27.30 -8.54
N ILE A 125 -9.52 -28.10 -9.08
CA ILE A 125 -8.72 -27.75 -10.26
C ILE A 125 -9.32 -28.53 -11.44
N PRO A 126 -10.02 -27.88 -12.37
CA PRO A 126 -10.57 -28.56 -13.53
C PRO A 126 -9.46 -29.00 -14.49
N ASP A 127 -9.81 -29.84 -15.46
CA ASP A 127 -8.88 -30.25 -16.51
C ASP A 127 -8.28 -29.03 -17.23
N LYS A 128 -6.96 -29.08 -17.41
CA LYS A 128 -6.16 -28.03 -18.04
C LYS A 128 -5.65 -28.46 -19.41
N GLN A 129 -5.56 -27.51 -20.33
CA GLN A 129 -5.02 -27.74 -21.66
C GLN A 129 -4.24 -26.51 -22.13
N ILE A 130 -3.28 -26.70 -23.03
CA ILE A 130 -2.65 -25.59 -23.74
C ILE A 130 -3.57 -25.13 -24.87
N VAL A 131 -3.75 -23.82 -25.01
CA VAL A 131 -4.48 -23.20 -26.12
C VAL A 131 -3.66 -22.08 -26.73
N LEU A 132 -3.62 -22.01 -28.06
CA LEU A 132 -2.96 -20.90 -28.76
C LEU A 132 -3.77 -19.61 -28.59
N ILE A 133 -3.08 -18.48 -28.47
CA ILE A 133 -3.71 -17.16 -28.37
C ILE A 133 -4.59 -16.90 -29.59
N LYS A 134 -4.16 -17.27 -30.80
CA LYS A 134 -4.99 -17.17 -32.01
C LYS A 134 -6.33 -17.88 -31.90
N GLU A 135 -6.35 -19.08 -31.32
CA GLU A 135 -7.57 -19.86 -31.13
C GLU A 135 -8.43 -19.25 -30.03
N ALA A 136 -7.80 -18.75 -28.97
CA ALA A 136 -8.48 -18.15 -27.84
C ALA A 136 -9.11 -16.80 -28.21
N ARG A 137 -8.47 -15.96 -29.04
CA ARG A 137 -8.95 -14.65 -29.51
C ARG A 137 -10.34 -14.70 -30.17
N GLY A 138 -10.68 -15.81 -30.82
CA GLY A 138 -12.00 -16.00 -31.42
C GLY A 138 -13.14 -16.24 -30.41
N LYS A 139 -12.81 -16.54 -29.15
CA LYS A 139 -13.78 -16.97 -28.13
C LYS A 139 -13.75 -16.12 -26.85
N TYR A 140 -12.60 -15.56 -26.48
CA TYR A 140 -12.40 -14.86 -25.22
C TYR A 140 -11.90 -13.44 -25.44
N ALA A 141 -12.22 -12.54 -24.51
CA ALA A 141 -11.67 -11.19 -24.51
C ALA A 141 -10.23 -11.20 -23.97
N PHE A 142 -9.37 -10.36 -24.53
CA PHE A 142 -7.99 -10.15 -24.10
C PHE A 142 -7.67 -8.66 -24.06
N THR A 143 -6.61 -8.28 -23.35
CA THR A 143 -5.99 -6.97 -23.56
C THR A 143 -5.38 -6.98 -24.97
N GLU A 144 -6.12 -6.39 -25.92
CA GLU A 144 -5.73 -6.35 -27.32
C GLU A 144 -4.42 -5.55 -27.45
N ASN A 145 -3.40 -6.14 -28.10
CA ASN A 145 -2.15 -5.53 -28.60
C ASN A 145 -0.79 -5.94 -27.99
N PHE A 146 -0.70 -6.93 -27.10
CA PHE A 146 0.60 -7.31 -26.51
C PHE A 146 1.20 -8.65 -26.99
N TYR A 147 0.51 -9.43 -27.85
CA TYR A 147 0.89 -10.84 -28.08
C TYR A 147 0.88 -11.29 -29.53
N ASN A 148 1.73 -12.28 -29.82
CA ASN A 148 1.74 -12.99 -31.08
C ASN A 148 0.62 -14.04 -31.11
N ASP A 149 0.13 -14.36 -32.30
CA ASP A 149 -0.90 -15.38 -32.50
C ASP A 149 -0.43 -16.79 -32.09
N ASP A 150 0.87 -17.03 -32.16
CA ASP A 150 1.51 -18.33 -31.92
C ASP A 150 1.86 -18.58 -30.45
N ASP A 151 1.61 -17.62 -29.56
CA ASP A 151 1.81 -17.75 -28.12
C ASP A 151 0.71 -18.62 -27.49
N CYS A 152 0.91 -19.10 -26.26
CA CYS A 152 0.00 -20.04 -25.60
C CYS A 152 -0.48 -19.58 -24.20
N PHE A 153 -1.66 -20.06 -23.82
CA PHE A 153 -2.18 -20.02 -22.45
C PHE A 153 -2.38 -21.43 -21.89
N LEU A 154 -2.24 -21.55 -20.56
CA LEU A 154 -2.77 -22.65 -19.80
C LEU A 154 -4.26 -22.39 -19.52
N LEU A 155 -5.13 -23.09 -20.24
CA LEU A 155 -6.57 -22.93 -20.15
C LEU A 155 -7.20 -23.95 -19.20
N TYR A 156 -7.95 -23.43 -18.22
CA TYR A 156 -8.86 -24.17 -17.35
C TYR A 156 -10.31 -24.00 -17.82
N LYS A 157 -11.02 -25.12 -18.06
CA LYS A 157 -12.44 -25.10 -18.43
C LYS A 157 -13.32 -25.37 -17.21
N GLY A 158 -14.04 -24.35 -16.76
CA GLY A 158 -14.86 -24.38 -15.55
C GLY A 158 -14.20 -23.64 -14.39
N ASN A 159 -14.82 -23.74 -13.22
CA ASN A 159 -14.42 -22.98 -12.03
C ASN A 159 -13.12 -23.55 -11.44
N LEU A 160 -12.16 -22.67 -11.18
CA LEU A 160 -10.90 -22.97 -10.51
C LEU A 160 -10.98 -22.49 -9.06
N HIS A 161 -10.78 -23.42 -8.12
CA HIS A 161 -10.70 -23.14 -6.69
C HIS A 161 -9.36 -23.61 -6.13
N ILE A 162 -8.58 -22.68 -5.57
CA ILE A 162 -7.22 -22.89 -5.04
C ILE A 162 -7.22 -22.58 -3.53
N LYS A 163 -6.62 -23.45 -2.72
CA LYS A 163 -6.60 -23.30 -1.24
C LYS A 163 -5.36 -22.62 -0.66
N GLN A 164 -4.45 -22.22 -1.52
CA GLN A 164 -3.22 -21.52 -1.20
C GLN A 164 -3.10 -20.28 -2.09
N ASN A 165 -1.96 -19.60 -2.04
CA ASN A 165 -1.70 -18.51 -2.97
C ASN A 165 -1.66 -19.03 -4.42
N LEU A 166 -2.14 -18.20 -5.34
CA LEU A 166 -1.86 -18.32 -6.77
C LEU A 166 -0.64 -17.45 -7.07
N ASP A 167 0.54 -18.05 -7.04
CA ASP A 167 1.84 -17.43 -7.29
C ASP A 167 2.64 -18.22 -8.34
N GLU A 168 3.85 -17.77 -8.65
CA GLU A 168 4.74 -18.44 -9.60
C GLU A 168 5.03 -19.89 -9.20
N GLU A 169 5.18 -20.19 -7.91
CA GLU A 169 5.42 -21.55 -7.43
C GLU A 169 4.22 -22.46 -7.75
N TRP A 170 3.00 -22.00 -7.44
CA TRP A 170 1.80 -22.75 -7.79
C TRP A 170 1.68 -22.93 -9.30
N TYR A 171 1.96 -21.88 -10.07
CA TYR A 171 1.87 -21.88 -11.52
C TYR A 171 2.87 -22.86 -12.15
N GLU A 172 4.15 -22.78 -11.79
CA GLU A 172 5.21 -23.68 -12.26
C GLU A 172 4.88 -25.14 -11.98
N LYS A 173 4.33 -25.45 -10.80
CA LYS A 173 3.86 -26.80 -10.46
C LYS A 173 2.77 -27.31 -11.41
N GLN A 174 1.95 -26.43 -11.97
CA GLN A 174 0.93 -26.86 -12.95
C GLN A 174 1.54 -27.27 -14.28
N LEU A 175 2.78 -26.89 -14.55
CA LEU A 175 3.47 -27.08 -15.82
C LEU A 175 4.39 -28.31 -15.83
N GLU A 176 4.70 -28.91 -14.67
CA GLU A 176 5.67 -30.02 -14.54
C GLU A 176 5.39 -31.21 -15.49
N ASP A 177 4.11 -31.54 -15.73
CA ASP A 177 3.68 -32.65 -16.58
C ASP A 177 3.23 -32.21 -17.99
N ILE A 178 3.40 -30.93 -18.34
CA ILE A 178 2.97 -30.37 -19.61
C ILE A 178 4.19 -30.14 -20.50
N THR A 179 4.14 -30.64 -21.72
CA THR A 179 5.11 -30.27 -22.77
C THR A 179 4.47 -29.26 -23.71
N TRP A 180 5.14 -28.14 -23.96
CA TRP A 180 4.71 -27.11 -24.89
C TRP A 180 5.86 -26.73 -25.84
N GLN A 181 5.51 -26.31 -27.06
CA GLN A 181 6.48 -25.95 -28.10
C GLN A 181 6.62 -24.43 -28.30
N ASN A 182 5.68 -23.66 -27.77
CA ASN A 182 5.53 -22.22 -27.96
C ASN A 182 5.60 -21.49 -26.62
N ASP A 183 5.95 -20.22 -26.61
CA ASP A 183 6.03 -19.44 -25.37
C ASP A 183 4.68 -19.45 -24.62
N LEU A 184 4.73 -19.83 -23.33
CA LEU A 184 3.57 -19.95 -22.46
C LEU A 184 3.48 -18.71 -21.57
N PHE A 185 2.50 -17.86 -21.82
CA PHE A 185 2.44 -16.51 -21.26
C PHE A 185 1.55 -16.37 -20.01
N GLY A 186 0.69 -17.35 -19.75
CA GLY A 186 -0.07 -17.35 -18.50
C GLY A 186 -1.31 -18.21 -18.47
N ILE A 187 -2.30 -17.77 -17.71
CA ILE A 187 -3.46 -18.55 -17.32
C ILE A 187 -4.73 -17.95 -17.91
N LEU A 188 -5.57 -18.80 -18.51
CA LEU A 188 -6.91 -18.47 -18.95
C LEU A 188 -7.92 -19.35 -18.22
N ILE A 189 -8.94 -18.75 -17.62
CA ILE A 189 -9.97 -19.45 -16.85
C ILE A 189 -11.34 -19.18 -17.48
N ASP A 190 -11.90 -20.19 -18.14
CA ASP A 190 -13.26 -20.18 -18.70
C ASP A 190 -14.27 -20.55 -17.60
N GLY A 191 -14.35 -19.69 -16.58
CA GLY A 191 -15.13 -19.89 -15.36
C GLY A 191 -14.77 -18.88 -14.26
N ASN A 192 -15.21 -19.18 -13.03
CA ASN A 192 -14.87 -18.40 -11.84
C ASN A 192 -13.50 -18.81 -11.30
N LEU A 193 -12.77 -17.85 -10.72
CA LEU A 193 -11.56 -18.10 -9.94
C LEU A 193 -11.80 -17.78 -8.46
N THR A 194 -11.54 -18.74 -7.60
CA THR A 194 -11.54 -18.54 -6.14
C THR A 194 -10.18 -18.96 -5.59
N VAL A 195 -9.53 -18.07 -4.85
CA VAL A 195 -8.25 -18.32 -4.19
C VAL A 195 -8.42 -18.03 -2.70
N GLU A 196 -8.26 -19.04 -1.85
CA GLU A 196 -8.22 -18.87 -0.37
C GLU A 196 -6.85 -18.35 0.08
N GLY A 197 -6.41 -17.26 -0.54
CA GLY A 197 -5.08 -16.69 -0.39
C GLY A 197 -4.88 -15.53 -1.37
N ASP A 198 -3.62 -15.15 -1.55
CA ASP A 198 -3.25 -14.05 -2.42
C ASP A 198 -3.10 -14.54 -3.87
N ILE A 199 -3.45 -13.68 -4.82
CA ILE A 199 -3.03 -13.82 -6.22
C ILE A 199 -1.81 -12.93 -6.39
N ALA A 200 -0.65 -13.51 -6.67
CA ALA A 200 0.61 -12.80 -6.81
C ALA A 200 1.37 -13.34 -8.02
N LEU A 201 0.96 -12.90 -9.19
CA LEU A 201 1.58 -13.23 -10.47
C LEU A 201 2.23 -11.97 -11.02
N ASP A 202 3.55 -11.91 -11.04
CA ASP A 202 4.31 -10.73 -11.45
C ASP A 202 4.21 -10.54 -12.96
N ARG A 203 4.70 -11.52 -13.74
CA ARG A 203 4.77 -11.44 -15.22
C ARG A 203 3.72 -12.27 -15.93
N CYS A 204 3.07 -13.18 -15.22
CA CYS A 204 2.11 -14.09 -15.80
C CYS A 204 0.81 -13.34 -16.11
N ILE A 205 0.31 -13.50 -17.33
CA ILE A 205 -1.01 -12.99 -17.70
C ILE A 205 -2.08 -13.81 -16.97
N LEU A 206 -3.12 -13.14 -16.49
CA LEU A 206 -4.27 -13.79 -15.91
C LEU A 206 -5.55 -13.28 -16.57
N SER A 207 -6.25 -14.14 -17.30
CA SER A 207 -7.57 -13.81 -17.88
C SER A 207 -8.65 -14.70 -17.26
N VAL A 208 -9.65 -14.09 -16.64
CA VAL A 208 -10.78 -14.78 -15.99
C VAL A 208 -12.08 -14.33 -16.66
N VAL A 209 -12.84 -15.29 -17.18
CA VAL A 209 -14.07 -15.02 -17.94
C VAL A 209 -15.24 -14.59 -17.05
N ASN A 210 -15.26 -15.06 -15.80
CA ASN A 210 -16.30 -14.70 -14.84
C ASN A 210 -15.67 -14.04 -13.60
N ASP A 211 -16.14 -14.43 -12.41
CA ASP A 211 -15.86 -13.74 -11.16
C ASP A 211 -14.55 -14.19 -10.51
N VAL A 212 -13.90 -13.26 -9.81
CA VAL A 212 -12.70 -13.51 -9.00
C VAL A 212 -12.98 -13.25 -7.53
N THR A 213 -12.47 -14.14 -6.67
CA THR A 213 -12.42 -13.96 -5.22
C THR A 213 -11.04 -14.32 -4.69
N CYS A 214 -10.40 -13.40 -3.96
CA CYS A 214 -9.14 -13.66 -3.27
C CYS A 214 -8.92 -12.75 -2.04
N ASP A 215 -7.84 -13.00 -1.29
CA ASP A 215 -7.45 -12.20 -0.13
C ASP A 215 -6.82 -10.87 -0.56
N CYS A 216 -5.65 -10.93 -1.24
CA CYS A 216 -5.04 -9.81 -1.94
C CYS A 216 -4.84 -10.13 -3.43
N LEU A 217 -4.79 -9.09 -4.26
CA LEU A 217 -4.43 -9.20 -5.68
C LEU A 217 -3.22 -8.32 -5.97
N TYR A 218 -2.11 -8.93 -6.34
CA TYR A 218 -0.90 -8.26 -6.77
C TYR A 218 -0.80 -8.35 -8.30
N SER A 219 -0.64 -7.20 -8.95
CA SER A 219 -0.54 -7.06 -10.40
C SER A 219 0.76 -6.35 -10.73
N GLY A 220 1.74 -7.08 -11.25
CA GLY A 220 3.04 -6.55 -11.67
C GLY A 220 3.06 -6.23 -13.17
N ASP A 221 4.13 -6.63 -13.86
CA ASP A 221 4.28 -6.41 -15.31
C ASP A 221 3.31 -7.25 -16.18
N GLY A 222 2.60 -8.20 -15.59
CA GLY A 222 1.58 -9.01 -16.24
C GLY A 222 0.29 -8.24 -16.50
N HIS A 223 -0.47 -8.69 -17.51
CA HIS A 223 -1.82 -8.18 -17.75
C HIS A 223 -2.85 -9.08 -17.08
N THR A 224 -3.63 -8.51 -16.17
CA THR A 224 -4.76 -9.18 -15.52
C THR A 224 -6.08 -8.62 -16.06
N LEU A 225 -6.93 -9.50 -16.61
CA LEU A 225 -8.28 -9.16 -17.07
C LEU A 225 -9.31 -10.02 -16.34
N ILE A 226 -10.22 -9.35 -15.64
CA ILE A 226 -11.37 -9.97 -14.97
C ILE A 226 -12.62 -9.48 -15.68
N GLN A 227 -13.32 -10.37 -16.37
CA GLN A 227 -14.52 -10.02 -17.14
C GLN A 227 -15.79 -9.95 -16.26
N GLY A 228 -15.84 -10.72 -15.17
CA GLY A 228 -16.92 -10.67 -14.18
C GLY A 228 -16.65 -9.74 -13.01
N ASP A 229 -17.29 -10.04 -11.87
CA ASP A 229 -17.13 -9.29 -10.63
C ASP A 229 -15.84 -9.69 -9.89
N ALA A 230 -15.21 -8.74 -9.21
CA ALA A 230 -14.00 -8.97 -8.43
C ALA A 230 -14.23 -8.64 -6.95
N TYR A 231 -14.15 -9.65 -6.09
CA TYR A 231 -14.18 -9.50 -4.64
C TYR A 231 -12.79 -9.73 -4.05
N ILE A 232 -12.10 -8.63 -3.71
CA ILE A 232 -10.75 -8.66 -3.16
C ILE A 232 -10.83 -8.21 -1.71
N LYS A 233 -10.57 -9.15 -0.79
CA LYS A 233 -10.93 -8.99 0.62
C LYS A 233 -10.15 -7.89 1.33
N TYR A 234 -8.83 -7.82 1.13
CA TYR A 234 -7.95 -6.91 1.85
C TYR A 234 -7.40 -5.80 0.98
N GLY A 235 -7.10 -6.05 -0.29
CA GLY A 235 -6.66 -4.99 -1.17
C GLY A 235 -5.97 -5.44 -2.43
N ILE A 236 -5.67 -4.45 -3.27
CA ILE A 236 -4.96 -4.62 -4.53
C ILE A 236 -3.66 -3.84 -4.46
N TYR A 237 -2.57 -4.42 -4.97
CA TYR A 237 -1.35 -3.68 -5.28
C TYR A 237 -0.97 -3.84 -6.74
N GLY A 238 -0.94 -2.73 -7.47
CA GLY A 238 -0.40 -2.65 -8.82
C GLY A 238 1.00 -2.05 -8.81
N ALA A 239 1.97 -2.70 -9.43
CA ALA A 239 3.35 -2.23 -9.50
C ALA A 239 3.85 -2.16 -10.94
N TYR A 240 4.60 -1.10 -11.24
CA TYR A 240 5.22 -0.84 -12.54
C TYR A 240 4.21 -0.60 -13.68
N ASN A 241 4.66 -0.05 -14.80
CA ASN A 241 3.77 0.46 -15.85
C ASN A 241 3.67 -0.44 -17.10
N ASP A 242 4.39 -1.56 -17.12
CA ASP A 242 4.38 -2.48 -18.26
C ASP A 242 3.13 -3.38 -18.27
N GLY A 243 2.54 -3.64 -17.08
CA GLY A 243 1.33 -4.42 -16.92
C GLY A 243 0.05 -3.59 -16.77
N SER A 244 -1.07 -4.29 -16.61
CA SER A 244 -2.36 -3.66 -16.31
C SER A 244 -3.32 -4.60 -15.61
N LEU A 245 -4.11 -4.05 -14.69
CA LEU A 245 -5.28 -4.69 -14.13
C LEU A 245 -6.56 -4.05 -14.67
N GLU A 246 -7.43 -4.86 -15.27
CA GLU A 246 -8.76 -4.45 -15.68
C GLU A 246 -9.84 -5.36 -15.08
N VAL A 247 -10.86 -4.73 -14.50
CA VAL A 247 -12.09 -5.39 -14.02
C VAL A 247 -13.26 -4.81 -14.80
N LYS A 248 -14.01 -5.64 -15.52
CA LYS A 248 -15.16 -5.22 -16.33
C LYS A 248 -16.47 -5.21 -15.54
N GLY A 249 -16.59 -6.09 -14.54
CA GLY A 249 -17.72 -6.13 -13.60
C GLY A 249 -17.55 -5.19 -12.42
N ILE A 250 -18.20 -5.53 -11.30
CA ILE A 250 -18.17 -4.75 -10.07
C ILE A 250 -16.91 -5.09 -9.28
N LEU A 251 -16.11 -4.07 -8.94
CA LEU A 251 -14.98 -4.22 -8.03
C LEU A 251 -15.39 -3.92 -6.58
N THR A 252 -15.11 -4.85 -5.68
CA THR A 252 -15.21 -4.66 -4.22
C THR A 252 -13.84 -4.85 -3.57
N THR A 253 -13.26 -3.77 -3.04
CA THR A 253 -11.98 -3.81 -2.30
C THR A 253 -11.81 -2.60 -1.38
N PRO A 254 -11.26 -2.74 -0.15
CA PRO A 254 -11.09 -1.60 0.76
C PRO A 254 -9.86 -0.75 0.45
N TYR A 255 -8.79 -1.35 -0.10
CA TYR A 255 -7.51 -0.69 -0.32
C TYR A 255 -6.98 -0.95 -1.73
N LEU A 256 -6.53 0.11 -2.39
CA LEU A 256 -5.89 0.06 -3.69
C LEU A 256 -4.55 0.81 -3.58
N LEU A 257 -3.45 0.10 -3.72
CA LEU A 257 -2.11 0.68 -3.75
C LEU A 257 -1.61 0.57 -5.19
N ALA A 258 -1.00 1.63 -5.71
CA ALA A 258 -0.49 1.65 -7.07
C ALA A 258 0.87 2.32 -7.13
N TYR A 259 1.76 1.77 -7.95
CA TYR A 259 3.02 2.39 -8.30
C TYR A 259 3.16 2.44 -9.81
N ASP A 260 2.73 3.55 -10.40
CA ASP A 260 2.74 3.75 -11.86
C ASP A 260 2.01 2.63 -12.63
N HIS A 261 1.03 1.97 -12.00
CA HIS A 261 0.35 0.82 -12.58
C HIS A 261 -1.03 1.17 -13.11
N CYS A 262 -1.40 0.61 -14.27
CA CYS A 262 -2.73 0.80 -14.83
C CYS A 262 -3.73 -0.11 -14.11
N MET A 263 -4.50 0.44 -13.16
CA MET A 263 -5.48 -0.32 -12.38
C MET A 263 -6.69 0.54 -11.97
N PRO A 264 -7.79 -0.08 -11.49
CA PRO A 264 -8.90 0.65 -10.90
C PRO A 264 -8.42 1.56 -9.76
N ARG A 265 -9.06 2.73 -9.62
CA ARG A 265 -8.70 3.74 -8.60
C ARG A 265 -9.64 3.79 -7.40
N LYS A 266 -10.72 3.02 -7.44
CA LYS A 266 -11.72 2.94 -6.37
C LYS A 266 -12.47 1.61 -6.45
N SER A 267 -13.08 1.24 -5.33
CA SER A 267 -14.14 0.24 -5.30
C SER A 267 -15.43 0.83 -5.89
N ASP A 268 -16.23 -0.01 -6.53
CA ASP A 268 -17.60 0.34 -6.95
C ASP A 268 -18.59 0.22 -5.80
N VAL A 269 -18.25 -0.57 -4.78
CA VAL A 269 -19.07 -0.82 -3.60
C VAL A 269 -18.34 -0.41 -2.33
N GLY A 270 -19.01 0.38 -1.48
CA GLY A 270 -18.49 0.78 -0.18
C GLY A 270 -17.43 1.89 -0.24
N GLU A 271 -16.81 2.14 0.91
CA GLU A 271 -15.69 3.08 1.02
C GLU A 271 -14.37 2.36 0.67
N SER A 272 -13.51 2.99 -0.12
CA SER A 272 -12.15 2.52 -0.42
C SER A 272 -11.13 3.65 -0.30
N ILE A 273 -9.87 3.29 -0.03
CA ILE A 273 -8.73 4.22 -0.03
C ILE A 273 -7.76 3.82 -1.14
N TYR A 274 -7.35 4.82 -1.92
CA TYR A 274 -6.28 4.68 -2.91
C TYR A 274 -5.01 5.36 -2.41
N ILE A 275 -3.86 4.72 -2.64
CA ILE A 275 -2.54 5.24 -2.30
C ILE A 275 -1.61 5.06 -3.51
N GLU A 276 -1.01 6.14 -4.00
CA GLU A 276 0.08 6.05 -4.96
C GLU A 276 1.39 5.85 -4.19
N VAL A 277 1.92 4.63 -4.20
CA VAL A 277 3.10 4.21 -3.44
C VAL A 277 3.70 2.94 -4.06
N GLY A 278 5.02 2.93 -4.23
CA GLY A 278 5.80 1.72 -4.53
C GLY A 278 6.28 1.01 -3.27
N ASP A 279 6.53 -0.29 -3.36
CA ASP A 279 7.25 -0.98 -2.30
C ASP A 279 8.65 -0.37 -2.13
N LEU A 280 9.05 -0.17 -0.88
CA LEU A 280 10.27 0.55 -0.50
C LEU A 280 10.28 2.04 -0.89
N SER A 281 9.12 2.67 -1.07
CA SER A 281 9.05 4.13 -1.28
C SER A 281 9.47 4.90 -0.04
N GLU A 282 10.35 5.88 -0.23
CA GLU A 282 10.58 6.92 0.77
C GLU A 282 9.29 7.67 1.12
N THR A 283 9.20 8.18 2.35
CA THR A 283 8.05 8.93 2.90
C THR A 283 7.54 10.03 1.96
N LYS A 284 8.45 10.80 1.36
CA LYS A 284 8.13 11.91 0.45
C LYS A 284 7.44 11.49 -0.86
N ASN A 285 7.55 10.21 -1.24
CA ASN A 285 6.99 9.67 -2.48
C ASN A 285 5.60 9.06 -2.29
N ILE A 286 5.11 8.98 -1.06
CA ILE A 286 3.77 8.48 -0.75
C ILE A 286 2.75 9.56 -1.08
N ARG A 287 1.73 9.19 -1.86
CA ARG A 287 0.62 10.10 -2.14
C ARG A 287 -0.70 9.46 -1.76
N ILE A 288 -1.40 10.11 -0.84
CA ILE A 288 -2.74 9.73 -0.41
C ILE A 288 -3.65 10.89 -0.74
N GLY A 289 -4.81 10.60 -1.33
CA GLY A 289 -5.71 11.64 -1.75
C GLY A 289 -6.92 11.14 -2.51
N GLU A 290 -7.62 12.06 -3.14
CA GLU A 290 -8.75 11.77 -4.01
C GLU A 290 -8.37 12.06 -5.47
N SER A 291 -8.55 11.08 -6.34
CA SER A 291 -8.49 11.29 -7.78
C SER A 291 -9.78 11.96 -8.22
N TYR A 292 -9.67 13.01 -9.04
CA TYR A 292 -10.82 13.62 -9.69
C TYR A 292 -10.65 13.52 -11.21
N GLY A 293 -11.65 12.91 -11.86
CA GLY A 293 -11.67 12.68 -13.31
C GLY A 293 -11.69 11.19 -13.69
N SER A 294 -11.54 10.92 -14.99
CA SER A 294 -11.50 9.57 -15.59
C SER A 294 -10.34 9.48 -16.58
N GLY A 295 -9.66 8.32 -16.66
CA GLY A 295 -8.61 8.03 -17.67
C GLY A 295 -7.16 8.18 -17.20
N TRP A 296 -6.23 8.06 -18.15
CA TRP A 296 -4.79 8.28 -17.98
C TRP A 296 -4.52 9.73 -17.54
N GLY A 297 -3.74 9.92 -16.47
CA GLY A 297 -3.38 11.25 -15.98
C GLY A 297 -3.24 11.36 -14.46
N TRP A 298 -2.50 12.39 -14.05
CA TRP A 298 -2.11 12.71 -12.68
C TRP A 298 -3.07 13.71 -12.01
N ASN A 299 -4.38 13.61 -12.26
CA ASN A 299 -5.36 14.52 -11.67
C ASN A 299 -5.76 14.04 -10.27
N TRP A 300 -4.99 14.51 -9.29
CA TRP A 300 -5.12 14.10 -7.90
C TRP A 300 -4.98 15.29 -6.97
N ASN A 301 -5.84 15.32 -5.95
CA ASN A 301 -5.65 16.17 -4.79
C ASN A 301 -5.03 15.30 -3.72
N TYR A 302 -3.73 15.47 -3.50
CA TYR A 302 -3.01 14.75 -2.45
C TYR A 302 -2.92 15.59 -1.18
N PHE A 303 -2.85 14.92 -0.04
CA PHE A 303 -2.44 15.56 1.20
C PHE A 303 -0.95 15.91 1.14
N ASP A 304 -0.62 17.11 1.59
CA ASP A 304 0.77 17.47 1.85
C ASP A 304 1.32 16.57 2.96
N ASP A 305 2.49 15.98 2.72
CA ASP A 305 3.13 15.01 3.64
C ASP A 305 2.21 13.82 4.01
N ALA A 306 1.62 13.19 2.99
CA ALA A 306 0.70 12.07 3.15
C ALA A 306 1.23 10.92 4.04
N ALA A 307 2.54 10.70 4.07
CA ALA A 307 3.19 9.69 4.92
C ALA A 307 2.78 9.80 6.39
N ARG A 308 2.55 11.02 6.90
CA ARG A 308 2.17 11.26 8.31
C ARG A 308 0.79 10.73 8.68
N LEU A 309 -0.05 10.38 7.70
CA LEU A 309 -1.36 9.77 7.91
C LEU A 309 -1.26 8.27 8.21
N LEU A 310 -0.13 7.63 7.87
CA LEU A 310 0.13 6.21 8.10
C LEU A 310 0.73 5.97 9.50
N THR A 311 0.44 4.81 10.11
CA THR A 311 1.15 4.39 11.34
C THR A 311 2.62 4.08 11.03
N ASN A 312 3.51 4.22 12.02
CA ASN A 312 4.91 3.83 11.85
C ASN A 312 5.08 2.34 11.50
N ALA A 313 4.09 1.49 11.80
CA ALA A 313 4.17 0.05 11.55
C ALA A 313 4.17 -0.36 10.07
N VAL A 314 3.77 0.53 9.15
CA VAL A 314 3.86 0.24 7.69
C VAL A 314 5.25 0.49 7.13
N PHE A 315 6.14 1.12 7.90
CA PHE A 315 7.49 1.48 7.48
C PHE A 315 8.52 0.49 8.01
N ILE A 316 9.57 0.26 7.22
CA ILE A 316 10.73 -0.56 7.57
C ILE A 316 12.02 0.24 7.34
N GLU A 317 13.11 -0.19 7.97
CA GLU A 317 14.44 0.33 7.66
C GLU A 317 15.02 -0.47 6.48
N ASN A 318 15.47 0.22 5.43
CA ASN A 318 16.12 -0.36 4.26
C ASN A 318 17.32 0.53 3.87
N ASP A 319 18.53 -0.04 3.87
CA ASP A 319 19.77 0.67 3.54
C ASP A 319 20.04 2.00 4.31
N GLY A 320 19.47 2.13 5.51
CA GLY A 320 19.61 3.32 6.37
C GLY A 320 18.43 4.29 6.29
N ASP A 321 17.55 4.09 5.31
CA ASP A 321 16.33 4.86 5.09
C ASP A 321 15.10 4.21 5.72
N THR A 322 14.15 5.03 6.16
CA THR A 322 12.81 4.58 6.56
C THR A 322 11.90 4.60 5.33
N VAL A 323 11.49 3.42 4.86
CA VAL A 323 10.70 3.26 3.63
C VAL A 323 9.38 2.53 3.89
N PHE A 324 8.37 2.80 3.06
CA PHE A 324 7.08 2.12 3.09
C PHE A 324 7.21 0.67 2.63
N SER A 325 6.53 -0.26 3.29
CA SER A 325 6.41 -1.64 2.83
C SER A 325 4.96 -2.01 2.56
N VAL A 326 4.68 -2.39 1.30
CA VAL A 326 3.36 -2.88 0.88
C VAL A 326 2.99 -4.16 1.65
N GLY A 327 3.96 -5.05 1.84
CA GLY A 327 3.80 -6.26 2.65
C GLY A 327 3.37 -5.94 4.08
N LYS A 328 4.04 -5.00 4.76
CA LYS A 328 3.66 -4.57 6.12
C LYS A 328 2.27 -3.94 6.16
N PHE A 329 1.93 -3.13 5.16
CA PHE A 329 0.60 -2.54 5.05
C PHE A 329 -0.48 -3.63 5.03
N PHE A 330 -0.36 -4.62 4.13
CA PHE A 330 -1.34 -5.70 4.06
C PHE A 330 -1.30 -6.64 5.26
N ASP A 331 -0.15 -6.89 5.88
CA ASP A 331 -0.07 -7.65 7.13
C ASP A 331 -0.91 -7.00 8.24
N ILE A 332 -0.86 -5.67 8.38
CA ILE A 332 -1.67 -4.90 9.34
C ILE A 332 -3.16 -5.06 9.01
N VAL A 333 -3.54 -4.86 7.75
CA VAL A 333 -4.92 -5.00 7.29
C VAL A 333 -5.46 -6.43 7.50
N LYS A 334 -4.65 -7.46 7.22
CA LYS A 334 -4.99 -8.87 7.43
C LYS A 334 -5.25 -9.23 8.89
N ARG A 335 -4.57 -8.56 9.83
CA ARG A 335 -4.86 -8.63 11.27
C ARG A 335 -6.11 -7.85 11.70
N GLY A 336 -6.77 -7.17 10.74
CA GLY A 336 -7.89 -6.27 10.98
C GLY A 336 -7.47 -4.98 11.68
N GLU A 337 -6.19 -4.63 11.71
CA GLU A 337 -5.71 -3.38 12.29
C GLU A 337 -5.84 -2.23 11.29
N ASN A 338 -5.85 -0.98 11.77
CA ASN A 338 -5.91 0.20 10.92
C ASN A 338 -4.47 0.61 10.52
N PRO A 339 -4.09 0.61 9.24
CA PRO A 339 -2.77 1.05 8.79
C PRO A 339 -2.59 2.58 8.80
N PHE A 340 -3.62 3.32 9.23
CA PHE A 340 -3.58 4.77 9.40
C PHE A 340 -3.60 5.17 10.86
N ARG A 341 -3.12 6.40 11.13
CA ARG A 341 -3.11 6.99 12.46
C ARG A 341 -4.51 7.03 13.05
N GLN A 342 -4.62 6.69 14.33
CA GLN A 342 -5.89 6.77 15.02
C GLN A 342 -6.06 8.15 15.64
N ILE A 343 -7.21 8.76 15.37
CA ILE A 343 -7.64 9.96 16.06
C ILE A 343 -8.18 9.54 17.43
N LYS A 344 -7.62 10.07 18.51
CA LYS A 344 -8.31 10.08 19.80
C LYS A 344 -9.49 11.03 19.68
N ILE A 345 -10.71 10.49 19.59
CA ILE A 345 -11.92 11.29 19.78
C ILE A 345 -11.91 11.69 21.26
N ALA A 346 -11.69 12.97 21.52
CA ALA A 346 -11.72 13.54 22.87
C ALA A 346 -13.11 13.45 23.51
#